data_AF-A0A2N2PAS1-F1
#
_entry.id   AF-A0A2N2PAS1-F1
#
_cell.length_a   1.000
_cell.length_b   1.000
_cell.length_c   1.000
_cell.angle_alpha   90.00
_cell.angle_beta   90.00
_cell.angle_gamma   90.00
#
_symmetry.space_group_name_H-M   'P 1'
#
loop_
_entity.id
_entity.type
_entity.pdbx_description
1 polymer ?
#
loop_
_entity_poly.entity_id
_entity_poly.type
_entity_poly.pdbx_seq_one_letter_code
_entity_poly.pdbx_strand_id
1 'polypeptide(L)'
;MVLSAFLCVLASLRQMVFTFFDVWFIASSNFPQPIIDMLNLTKNFTRNAALVITALITLSGATAMSSPAPTPPELPMGFSDSVTTISVIPVPSKVALKDGFFRLVPETRLIVADTDAALRPSADFLRSIISPASGYTLPVVKSPVPAVHPDAAASTSTITFQLAHATAKLGDEGYHLTVTHDTITIEAQTDAGAFYAVQTLRQLLPVEMETGPAGTLLARGWAVPALDITDTPRYAWRGMMLDSARHMQTKEFTKQFLDIMAMQKLNVFHWHFIDNNAWRMEVESYPRLITMAAFRGPAGHRYGGYYSKDDIREIVAHAKARHINVVPEFEMPAHSSAALAAYPELSCAATEHDFLTTPGANDSLGYFARAHGAPFCAGNEDVFKFHAAIFDEALELFPSKVWHVGGDERPKGHWDKCPKCQKLMKDENLADEHALQEWFMKRISDILAKRGKRAISWAVTRSDAYNPTDMDSLGNNAIIMNWHDGTRFAATQGWDVVNANNVFLYFDYPETDVKNKPDWMPILPLDKVYGFDFTPADLPSTATKHIIGGEACLWTETVPQALVSQRVFPRMCALAEIAWSPAESKDFTDFQRRLEVLRMRLEKLGMKFNQPPASE
;
A
#
# COMPACT_ATOMS: atom_id res chain seq x y z
N MET A 1 3.95 63.34 19.61
CA MET A 1 5.39 63.70 19.46
C MET A 1 6.18 62.70 18.62
N VAL A 2 6.01 61.38 18.77
CA VAL A 2 6.70 60.35 17.95
C VAL A 2 6.37 60.46 16.44
N LEU A 3 5.11 60.77 16.10
CA LEU A 3 4.66 60.91 14.70
C LEU A 3 5.29 62.12 13.98
N SER A 4 5.47 63.25 14.68
CA SER A 4 6.11 64.45 14.10
C SER A 4 7.61 64.26 13.88
N ALA A 5 8.29 63.52 14.76
CA ALA A 5 9.70 63.17 14.58
C ALA A 5 9.89 62.22 13.38
N PHE A 6 8.99 61.26 13.20
CA PHE A 6 9.01 60.33 12.07
C PHE A 6 8.78 61.04 10.71
N LEU A 7 7.89 62.03 10.69
CA LEU A 7 7.60 62.84 9.50
C LEU A 7 8.76 63.77 9.11
N CYS A 8 9.49 64.34 10.09
CA CYS A 8 10.72 65.10 9.81
C CYS A 8 11.83 64.22 9.22
N VAL A 9 12.03 63.00 9.74
CA VAL A 9 13.02 62.05 9.22
C VAL A 9 12.69 61.63 7.78
N LEU A 10 11.42 61.37 7.47
CA LEU A 10 10.97 61.06 6.12
C LEU A 10 11.14 62.23 5.13
N ALA A 11 10.92 63.48 5.58
CA ALA A 11 11.15 64.67 4.76
C ALA A 11 12.64 64.88 4.46
N SER A 12 13.53 64.65 5.43
CA SER A 12 14.99 64.73 5.25
C SER A 12 15.52 63.62 4.33
N LEU A 13 15.02 62.39 4.45
CA LEU A 13 15.34 61.27 3.54
C LEU A 13 14.88 61.56 2.10
N ARG A 14 13.70 62.16 1.93
CA ARG A 14 13.20 62.60 0.62
C ARG A 14 14.15 63.63 -0.01
N GLN A 15 14.55 64.66 0.73
CA GLN A 15 15.46 65.69 0.23
C GLN A 15 16.82 65.10 -0.15
N MET A 16 17.35 64.17 0.65
CA MET A 16 18.64 63.52 0.42
C MET A 16 18.64 62.63 -0.83
N VAL A 17 17.55 61.89 -1.09
CA VAL A 17 17.38 61.07 -2.29
C VAL A 17 17.29 61.93 -3.55
N PHE A 18 16.52 63.03 -3.55
CA PHE A 18 16.43 63.93 -4.71
C PHE A 18 17.77 64.61 -5.03
N THR A 19 18.51 65.06 -4.01
CA THR A 19 19.83 65.69 -4.21
C THR A 19 20.88 64.70 -4.74
N PHE A 20 20.80 63.42 -4.34
CA PHE A 20 21.71 62.38 -4.84
C PHE A 20 21.47 62.05 -6.32
N PHE A 21 20.21 62.08 -6.78
CA PHE A 21 19.87 61.83 -8.18
C PHE A 21 20.18 63.02 -9.10
N ASP A 22 20.02 64.26 -8.63
CA ASP A 22 20.30 65.45 -9.44
C ASP A 22 21.81 65.70 -9.62
N VAL A 23 22.64 65.37 -8.62
CA VAL A 23 24.12 65.49 -8.71
C VAL A 23 24.73 64.39 -9.59
N TRP A 24 24.12 63.21 -9.64
CA TRP A 24 24.61 62.09 -10.46
C TRP A 24 24.34 62.29 -11.97
N PHE A 25 23.29 63.04 -12.33
CA PHE A 25 22.89 63.27 -13.73
C PHE A 25 23.63 64.43 -14.44
N ILE A 26 24.39 65.26 -13.73
CA ILE A 26 25.22 66.31 -14.36
C ILE A 26 26.51 65.70 -14.97
N ALA A 27 26.84 64.43 -14.66
CA ALA A 27 28.03 63.73 -15.16
C ALA A 27 27.76 62.69 -16.27
N SER A 28 26.56 62.65 -16.87
CA SER A 28 26.11 61.51 -17.67
C SER A 28 25.91 61.78 -19.18
N SER A 29 26.63 62.73 -19.78
CA SER A 29 26.50 63.04 -21.22
C SER A 29 27.17 62.04 -22.18
N ASN A 30 27.66 60.88 -21.70
CA ASN A 30 28.36 59.88 -22.52
C ASN A 30 27.85 58.42 -22.36
N PHE A 31 26.65 58.19 -21.81
CA PHE A 31 26.13 56.80 -21.71
C PHE A 31 25.40 56.33 -22.98
N PRO A 32 25.52 55.04 -23.35
CA PRO A 32 24.74 54.43 -24.42
C PRO A 32 23.23 54.43 -24.13
N GLN A 33 22.41 54.62 -25.17
CA GLN A 33 20.94 54.75 -25.12
C GLN A 33 20.20 53.69 -24.25
N PRO A 34 20.57 52.39 -24.23
CA PRO A 34 19.86 51.39 -23.42
C PRO A 34 19.92 51.64 -21.90
N ILE A 35 20.98 52.30 -21.41
CA ILE A 35 21.13 52.64 -20.00
C ILE A 35 20.23 53.83 -19.63
N ILE A 36 20.07 54.79 -20.55
CA ILE A 36 19.15 55.93 -20.39
C ILE A 36 17.70 55.42 -20.29
N ASP A 37 17.33 54.44 -21.10
CA ASP A 37 15.98 53.86 -21.11
C ASP A 37 15.67 53.10 -19.81
N MET A 38 16.65 52.36 -19.26
CA MET A 38 16.53 51.68 -17.97
C MET A 38 16.35 52.68 -16.80
N LEU A 39 17.11 53.78 -16.81
CA LEU A 39 17.01 54.82 -15.78
C LEU A 39 15.65 55.54 -15.81
N ASN A 40 15.09 55.77 -17.00
CA ASN A 40 13.75 56.35 -17.16
C ASN A 40 12.64 55.41 -16.67
N LEU A 41 12.78 54.10 -16.83
CA LEU A 41 11.84 53.10 -16.29
C LEU A 41 11.78 53.13 -14.76
N THR A 42 12.94 53.26 -14.12
CA THR A 42 13.08 53.30 -12.65
C THR A 42 12.43 54.57 -12.05
N LYS A 43 12.46 55.68 -12.79
CA LYS A 43 11.82 56.96 -12.43
C LYS A 43 10.28 56.90 -12.46
N ASN A 44 9.71 56.13 -13.39
CA ASN A 44 8.25 55.94 -13.47
C ASN A 44 7.72 55.01 -12.37
N PHE A 45 8.51 54.00 -11.96
CA PHE A 45 8.11 53.06 -10.90
C PHE A 45 8.02 53.74 -9.52
N THR A 46 9.00 54.58 -9.19
CA THR A 46 9.06 55.32 -7.92
C THR A 46 7.97 56.40 -7.80
N ARG A 47 7.57 57.00 -8.93
CA ARG A 47 6.48 58.00 -8.97
C ARG A 47 5.10 57.38 -8.77
N ASN A 48 4.88 56.14 -9.22
CA ASN A 48 3.63 55.40 -9.04
C ASN A 48 3.47 54.83 -7.61
N ALA A 49 4.56 54.42 -6.97
CA ALA A 49 4.54 53.94 -5.58
C ALA A 49 4.14 55.05 -4.57
N ALA A 50 4.52 56.31 -4.83
CA ALA A 50 4.17 57.44 -3.97
C ALA A 50 2.66 57.81 -4.04
N LEU A 51 2.00 57.56 -5.17
CA LEU A 51 0.57 57.81 -5.37
C LEU A 51 -0.32 56.81 -4.63
N VAL A 52 0.10 55.54 -4.54
CA VAL A 52 -0.66 54.48 -3.84
C VAL A 52 -0.61 54.66 -2.32
N ILE A 53 0.52 55.11 -1.77
CA ILE A 53 0.66 55.35 -0.32
C ILE A 53 -0.19 56.55 0.13
N THR A 54 -0.40 57.54 -0.74
CA THR A 54 -1.20 58.73 -0.42
C THR A 54 -2.72 58.42 -0.38
N ALA A 55 -3.18 57.42 -1.15
CA ALA A 55 -4.58 56.99 -1.15
C ALA A 55 -4.96 56.11 0.06
N LEU A 56 -3.99 55.43 0.67
CA LEU A 56 -4.22 54.58 1.86
C LEU A 56 -4.32 55.37 3.17
N ILE A 57 -3.78 56.59 3.22
CA ILE A 57 -3.76 57.42 4.44
C ILE A 57 -5.05 58.25 4.60
N THR A 58 -5.86 58.41 3.54
CA THR A 58 -7.11 59.20 3.58
C THR A 58 -8.37 58.43 3.96
N LEU A 59 -8.31 57.09 4.13
CA LEU A 59 -9.48 56.27 4.53
C LEU A 59 -9.54 55.89 6.02
N SER A 60 -8.54 56.19 6.84
CA SER A 60 -8.51 55.80 8.27
C SER A 60 -8.93 56.94 9.19
N GLY A 61 -10.12 57.50 8.97
CA GLY A 61 -10.64 58.63 9.75
C GLY A 61 -12.15 58.58 9.97
N ALA A 62 -12.66 57.57 10.68
CA ALA A 62 -14.01 57.60 11.26
C ALA A 62 -14.13 56.66 12.49
N THR A 63 -14.19 57.29 13.67
CA THR A 63 -14.84 56.93 14.95
C THR A 63 -14.95 55.46 15.39
N ALA A 64 -14.37 55.20 16.57
CA ALA A 64 -14.52 54.00 17.39
C ALA A 64 -15.93 53.89 18.00
N MET A 65 -16.58 52.73 17.82
CA MET A 65 -17.61 52.20 18.72
C MET A 65 -17.20 50.79 19.14
N SER A 66 -17.28 50.51 20.44
CA SER A 66 -16.95 49.23 21.07
C SER A 66 -17.85 48.11 20.56
N SER A 67 -17.27 47.14 19.83
CA SER A 67 -17.95 45.90 19.44
C SER A 67 -17.94 44.89 20.60
N PRO A 68 -19.02 44.10 20.82
CA PRO A 68 -18.98 42.98 21.74
C PRO A 68 -18.02 41.90 21.20
N ALA A 69 -17.49 41.07 22.11
CA ALA A 69 -16.62 39.94 21.77
C ALA A 69 -17.26 39.05 20.68
N PRO A 70 -16.48 38.52 19.73
CA PRO A 70 -17.01 37.66 18.68
C PRO A 70 -17.58 36.39 19.30
N THR A 71 -18.88 36.17 19.09
CA THR A 71 -19.54 34.89 19.32
C THR A 71 -18.81 33.81 18.48
N PRO A 72 -18.65 32.57 18.99
CA PRO A 72 -18.14 31.48 18.17
C PRO A 72 -18.99 31.36 16.89
N PRO A 73 -18.40 31.04 15.72
CA PRO A 73 -19.18 30.88 14.51
C PRO A 73 -20.27 29.83 14.72
N GLU A 74 -21.54 30.23 14.54
CA GLU A 74 -22.68 29.34 14.49
C GLU A 74 -22.45 28.25 13.43
N LEU A 75 -22.88 27.03 13.76
CA LEU A 75 -22.79 25.85 12.91
C LEU A 75 -23.33 26.16 11.50
N PRO A 76 -22.61 25.80 10.43
CA PRO A 76 -23.23 25.69 9.12
C PRO A 76 -24.37 24.67 9.23
N MET A 77 -25.61 25.13 9.00
CA MET A 77 -26.81 24.29 9.00
C MET A 77 -26.57 22.99 8.22
N GLY A 78 -26.61 21.84 8.90
CA GLY A 78 -26.61 20.53 8.24
C GLY A 78 -26.00 19.37 9.01
N PHE A 79 -25.37 19.56 10.17
CA PHE A 79 -24.99 18.44 11.03
C PHE A 79 -26.06 18.22 12.10
N SER A 80 -26.63 17.01 12.13
CA SER A 80 -27.25 16.49 13.34
C SER A 80 -26.19 16.49 14.44
N ASP A 81 -26.52 17.01 15.64
CA ASP A 81 -25.62 16.98 16.80
C ASP A 81 -25.31 15.55 17.29
N SER A 82 -26.04 14.55 16.78
CA SER A 82 -25.82 13.14 17.04
C SER A 82 -25.47 12.37 15.76
N VAL A 83 -24.35 11.66 15.79
CA VAL A 83 -24.00 10.63 14.81
C VAL A 83 -24.48 9.29 15.37
N THR A 84 -25.25 8.53 14.58
CA THR A 84 -25.77 7.23 14.98
C THR A 84 -25.00 6.05 14.37
N THR A 85 -24.18 6.29 13.33
CA THR A 85 -23.36 5.28 12.66
C THR A 85 -22.06 5.88 12.12
N ILE A 86 -21.01 5.06 11.99
CA ILE A 86 -19.75 5.44 11.32
C ILE A 86 -19.60 4.70 9.99
N SER A 87 -18.76 5.22 9.10
CA SER A 87 -18.46 4.60 7.80
C SER A 87 -16.97 4.27 7.68
N VAL A 88 -16.55 3.25 8.41
CA VAL A 88 -15.17 2.74 8.44
C VAL A 88 -15.17 1.29 7.95
N ILE A 89 -14.31 0.96 6.98
CA ILE A 89 -13.99 -0.41 6.54
C ILE A 89 -12.48 -0.62 6.71
N PRO A 90 -12.03 -1.66 7.43
CA PRO A 90 -12.82 -2.64 8.19
C PRO A 90 -13.60 -2.03 9.37
N VAL A 91 -14.75 -2.61 9.73
CA VAL A 91 -15.47 -2.21 10.94
C VAL A 91 -14.64 -2.49 12.20
N PRO A 92 -14.47 -1.51 13.11
CA PRO A 92 -13.70 -1.74 14.34
C PRO A 92 -14.37 -2.75 15.27
N SER A 93 -13.57 -3.49 16.04
CA SER A 93 -14.08 -4.53 16.96
C SER A 93 -15.05 -4.00 18.02
N LYS A 94 -14.86 -2.75 18.48
CA LYS A 94 -15.74 -2.07 19.42
C LYS A 94 -15.79 -0.58 19.15
N VAL A 95 -16.99 -0.02 19.07
CA VAL A 95 -17.26 1.41 18.86
C VAL A 95 -18.30 1.88 19.89
N ALA A 96 -18.03 2.99 20.56
CA ALA A 96 -19.01 3.69 21.40
C ALA A 96 -19.09 5.16 20.99
N LEU A 97 -20.17 5.53 20.29
CA LEU A 97 -20.45 6.91 19.89
C LEU A 97 -20.76 7.78 21.11
N LYS A 98 -20.33 9.04 21.06
CA LYS A 98 -20.55 10.08 22.06
C LYS A 98 -21.14 11.33 21.39
N ASP A 99 -21.68 12.23 22.20
CA ASP A 99 -22.24 13.47 21.70
C ASP A 99 -21.14 14.47 21.32
N GLY A 100 -21.36 15.19 20.22
CA GLY A 100 -20.46 16.24 19.74
C GLY A 100 -19.37 15.76 18.80
N PHE A 101 -18.45 16.69 18.50
CA PHE A 101 -17.41 16.52 17.49
C PHE A 101 -16.10 17.17 17.93
N PHE A 102 -14.99 16.52 17.63
CA PHE A 102 -13.69 17.17 17.56
C PHE A 102 -13.62 18.01 16.28
N ARG A 103 -13.12 19.26 16.37
CA ARG A 103 -12.86 20.11 15.21
C ARG A 103 -11.38 20.37 15.04
N LEU A 104 -10.89 20.12 13.83
CA LEU A 104 -9.55 20.54 13.43
C LEU A 104 -9.56 22.06 13.23
N VAL A 105 -8.60 22.74 13.87
CA VAL A 105 -8.38 24.18 13.75
C VAL A 105 -6.94 24.44 13.33
N PRO A 106 -6.61 25.64 12.79
CA PRO A 106 -5.24 25.96 12.39
C PRO A 106 -4.20 25.77 13.51
N GLU A 107 -4.62 25.97 14.76
CA GLU A 107 -3.80 25.83 15.96
C GLU A 107 -3.67 24.37 16.44
N THR A 108 -4.33 23.41 15.80
CA THR A 108 -4.26 22.00 16.19
C THR A 108 -2.81 21.49 16.15
N ARG A 109 -2.41 20.77 17.20
CA ARG A 109 -1.06 20.21 17.35
C ARG A 109 -1.12 18.69 17.46
N LEU A 110 -0.12 18.03 16.89
CA LEU A 110 0.12 16.60 17.12
C LEU A 110 1.15 16.46 18.24
N ILE A 111 0.81 15.71 19.29
CA ILE A 111 1.61 15.58 20.50
C ILE A 111 2.22 14.18 20.55
N VAL A 112 3.55 14.11 20.65
CA VAL A 112 4.29 12.86 20.87
C VAL A 112 5.35 13.15 21.94
N ALA A 113 5.21 12.57 23.13
CA ALA A 113 6.19 12.77 24.19
C ALA A 113 7.51 12.03 23.87
N ASP A 114 8.60 12.40 24.54
CA ASP A 114 9.89 11.71 24.35
C ASP A 114 9.83 10.23 24.74
N THR A 115 8.99 9.89 25.72
CA THR A 115 8.69 8.50 26.11
C THR A 115 7.95 7.72 25.03
N ASP A 116 7.27 8.41 24.11
CA ASP A 116 6.43 7.83 23.06
C ASP A 116 7.03 8.03 21.66
N ALA A 117 8.33 8.35 21.57
CA ALA A 117 9.01 8.68 20.32
C ALA A 117 8.89 7.59 19.24
N ALA A 118 8.63 6.34 19.63
CA ALA A 118 8.36 5.23 18.72
C ALA A 118 7.11 5.44 17.85
N LEU A 119 6.12 6.22 18.29
CA LEU A 119 4.87 6.50 17.58
C LEU A 119 4.92 7.74 16.68
N ARG A 120 6.06 8.43 16.68
CA ARG A 120 6.26 9.63 15.86
C ARG A 120 6.05 9.39 14.35
N PRO A 121 6.46 8.26 13.75
CA PRO A 121 6.20 8.01 12.33
C PRO A 121 4.71 8.07 11.97
N SER A 122 3.83 7.48 12.80
CA SER A 122 2.38 7.58 12.63
C SER A 122 1.85 9.01 12.72
N ALA A 123 2.38 9.83 13.63
CA ALA A 123 2.03 11.24 13.73
C ALA A 123 2.47 12.04 12.49
N ASP A 124 3.70 11.81 12.02
CA ASP A 124 4.22 12.44 10.81
C ASP A 124 3.43 12.02 9.56
N PHE A 125 2.99 10.75 9.49
CA PHE A 125 2.13 10.23 8.43
C PHE A 125 0.75 10.89 8.45
N LEU A 126 0.09 10.99 9.60
CA LEU A 126 -1.20 11.69 9.76
C LEU A 126 -1.08 13.15 9.28
N ARG A 127 -0.03 13.86 9.70
CA ARG A 127 0.25 15.23 9.24
C ARG A 127 0.40 15.27 7.71
N SER A 128 1.14 14.33 7.12
CA SER A 128 1.38 14.30 5.66
C SER A 128 0.09 14.17 4.85
N ILE A 129 -0.94 13.56 5.42
CA ILE A 129 -2.26 13.40 4.80
C ILE A 129 -3.13 14.65 5.01
N ILE A 130 -3.21 15.17 6.24
CA ILE A 130 -4.15 16.25 6.58
C ILE A 130 -3.64 17.62 6.14
N SER A 131 -2.34 17.90 6.25
CA SER A 131 -1.80 19.23 5.98
C SER A 131 -2.05 19.73 4.55
N PRO A 132 -1.82 18.92 3.49
CA PRO A 132 -2.11 19.35 2.12
C PRO A 132 -3.58 19.71 1.92
N ALA A 133 -4.50 18.93 2.51
CA ALA A 133 -5.94 19.09 2.32
C ALA A 133 -6.52 20.25 3.13
N SER A 134 -6.11 20.38 4.39
CA SER A 134 -6.62 21.39 5.32
C SER A 134 -5.99 22.77 5.13
N GLY A 135 -4.77 22.83 4.58
CA GLY A 135 -3.93 24.03 4.60
C GLY A 135 -3.32 24.33 5.98
N TYR A 136 -3.51 23.46 6.97
CA TYR A 136 -2.97 23.63 8.32
C TYR A 136 -1.59 22.96 8.46
N THR A 137 -0.69 23.61 9.21
CA THR A 137 0.68 23.11 9.38
C THR A 137 0.77 21.91 10.32
N LEU A 138 -0.15 21.82 11.29
CA LEU A 138 -0.29 20.71 12.24
C LEU A 138 1.06 20.25 12.83
N PRO A 139 1.75 21.13 13.58
CA PRO A 139 3.10 20.83 14.06
C PRO A 139 3.09 19.61 15.00
N VAL A 140 4.05 18.71 14.79
CA VAL A 140 4.35 17.61 15.71
C VAL A 140 5.28 18.15 16.80
N VAL A 141 4.81 18.20 18.05
CA VAL A 141 5.53 18.78 19.18
C VAL A 141 5.66 17.78 20.34
N LYS A 142 6.68 17.99 21.17
CA LYS A 142 6.90 17.20 22.39
C LYS A 142 5.98 17.66 23.51
N SER A 143 5.63 16.74 24.40
CA SER A 143 4.93 17.04 25.66
C SER A 143 5.92 17.50 26.77
N PRO A 144 5.53 18.41 27.69
CA PRO A 144 4.26 19.13 27.72
C PRO A 144 4.21 20.23 26.66
N VAL A 145 3.01 20.49 26.12
CA VAL A 145 2.78 21.64 25.24
C VAL A 145 3.11 22.91 26.04
N PRO A 146 3.98 23.82 25.55
CA PRO A 146 4.18 25.10 26.20
C PRO A 146 2.83 25.80 26.36
N ALA A 147 2.53 26.28 27.57
CA ALA A 147 1.29 27.01 27.83
C ALA A 147 1.14 28.14 26.79
N VAL A 148 0.04 28.11 26.04
CA VAL A 148 -0.34 29.25 25.20
C VAL A 148 -0.64 30.40 26.15
N HIS A 149 -0.17 31.61 25.79
CA HIS A 149 -0.33 32.81 26.61
C HIS A 149 -1.75 32.93 27.20
N PRO A 150 -1.89 33.31 28.48
CA PRO A 150 -3.17 33.31 29.21
C PRO A 150 -4.24 34.28 28.65
N ASP A 151 -3.91 35.10 27.65
CA ASP A 151 -4.88 35.95 26.93
C ASP A 151 -5.55 35.25 25.74
N ALA A 152 -5.22 33.99 25.44
CA ALA A 152 -5.90 33.19 24.43
C ALA A 152 -6.97 32.30 25.07
N ALA A 153 -8.22 32.76 25.05
CA ALA A 153 -9.41 31.93 25.34
C ALA A 153 -9.68 30.86 24.23
N ALA A 154 -8.63 30.28 23.65
CA ALA A 154 -8.71 29.28 22.61
C ALA A 154 -8.41 27.90 23.22
N SER A 155 -9.43 27.04 23.30
CA SER A 155 -9.26 25.59 23.42
C SER A 155 -8.29 25.15 22.32
N THR A 156 -7.10 24.67 22.68
CA THR A 156 -6.17 24.12 21.70
C THR A 156 -6.57 22.67 21.43
N SER A 157 -7.31 22.44 20.34
CA SER A 157 -7.58 21.08 19.87
C SER A 157 -6.26 20.31 19.71
N THR A 158 -6.12 19.13 20.31
CA THR A 158 -4.88 18.34 20.25
C THR A 158 -5.12 16.93 19.74
N ILE A 159 -4.13 16.36 19.06
CA ILE A 159 -4.09 14.95 18.66
C ILE A 159 -2.86 14.32 19.32
N THR A 160 -3.06 13.44 20.29
CA THR A 160 -1.98 12.89 21.11
C THR A 160 -1.74 11.42 20.77
N PHE A 161 -0.47 11.04 20.61
CA PHE A 161 -0.03 9.66 20.41
C PHE A 161 0.67 9.19 21.69
N GLN A 162 0.22 8.06 22.25
CA GLN A 162 0.70 7.53 23.53
C GLN A 162 0.97 6.04 23.43
N LEU A 163 2.08 5.57 24.00
CA LEU A 163 2.31 4.14 24.13
C LEU A 163 1.35 3.56 25.16
N ALA A 164 0.63 2.53 24.76
CA ALA A 164 -0.27 1.80 25.64
C ALA A 164 0.52 1.03 26.69
N HIS A 165 -0.03 0.97 27.91
CA HIS A 165 0.51 0.05 28.90
C HIS A 165 0.36 -1.40 28.43
N ALA A 166 1.34 -2.26 28.75
CA ALA A 166 1.33 -3.68 28.36
C ALA A 166 0.06 -4.41 28.83
N THR A 167 -0.56 -3.95 29.93
CA THR A 167 -1.79 -4.50 30.50
C THR A 167 -3.04 -4.29 29.66
N ALA A 168 -3.02 -3.39 28.66
CA ALA A 168 -4.14 -3.14 27.76
C ALA A 168 -4.45 -4.32 26.81
N LYS A 169 -3.50 -5.26 26.64
CA LYS A 169 -3.63 -6.47 25.80
C LYS A 169 -4.06 -6.19 24.34
N LEU A 170 -3.60 -5.07 23.78
CA LEU A 170 -3.90 -4.68 22.38
C LEU A 170 -3.06 -5.47 21.35
N GLY A 171 -1.91 -6.03 21.75
CA GLY A 171 -0.96 -6.64 20.84
C GLY A 171 -0.25 -5.60 19.96
N ASP A 172 0.54 -6.06 19.01
CA ASP A 172 1.41 -5.18 18.22
C ASP A 172 0.61 -4.26 17.28
N GLU A 173 -0.54 -4.70 16.79
CA GLU A 173 -1.35 -4.02 15.77
C GLU A 173 -2.64 -3.42 16.31
N GLY A 174 -2.95 -3.60 17.61
CA GLY A 174 -4.15 -3.06 18.22
C GLY A 174 -4.00 -1.61 18.69
N TYR A 175 -5.12 -0.91 18.81
CA TYR A 175 -5.16 0.47 19.26
C TYR A 175 -6.43 0.82 20.03
N HIS A 176 -6.34 1.90 20.79
CA HIS A 176 -7.46 2.63 21.36
C HIS A 176 -7.49 4.05 20.77
N LEU A 177 -8.67 4.49 20.34
CA LEU A 177 -8.90 5.81 19.75
C LEU A 177 -10.04 6.49 20.51
N THR A 178 -9.72 7.56 21.25
CA THR A 178 -10.71 8.39 21.94
C THR A 178 -10.79 9.75 21.27
N VAL A 179 -12.00 10.16 20.93
CA VAL A 179 -12.31 11.47 20.36
C VAL A 179 -13.27 12.20 21.29
N THR A 180 -12.84 13.37 21.78
CA THR A 180 -13.65 14.32 22.57
C THR A 180 -13.81 15.62 21.79
N HIS A 181 -14.47 16.62 22.37
CA HIS A 181 -14.58 17.95 21.75
C HIS A 181 -13.21 18.61 21.50
N ASP A 182 -12.26 18.44 22.42
CA ASP A 182 -10.98 19.17 22.42
C ASP A 182 -9.77 18.27 22.13
N THR A 183 -9.92 16.94 22.19
CA THR A 183 -8.78 16.02 22.09
C THR A 183 -9.10 14.78 21.25
N ILE A 184 -8.15 14.38 20.41
CA ILE A 184 -8.05 13.00 19.91
C ILE A 184 -6.87 12.35 20.61
N THR A 185 -7.05 11.15 21.17
CA THR A 185 -5.97 10.34 21.73
C THR A 185 -5.88 9.02 20.98
N ILE A 186 -4.69 8.70 20.48
CA ILE A 186 -4.32 7.43 19.87
C ILE A 186 -3.37 6.72 20.84
N GLU A 187 -3.82 5.60 21.39
CA GLU A 187 -3.03 4.76 22.28
C GLU A 187 -2.76 3.40 21.61
N ALA A 188 -1.50 2.96 21.56
CA ALA A 188 -1.11 1.69 20.94
C ALA A 188 0.19 1.12 21.55
N GLN A 189 0.38 -0.20 21.50
CA GLN A 189 1.61 -0.83 22.03
C GLN A 189 2.82 -0.68 21.09
N THR A 190 2.56 -0.51 19.78
CA THR A 190 3.59 -0.25 18.77
C THR A 190 3.09 0.79 17.77
N ASP A 191 4.01 1.29 16.94
CA ASP A 191 3.68 2.20 15.84
C ASP A 191 2.70 1.58 14.83
N ALA A 192 2.67 0.24 14.66
CA ALA A 192 1.71 -0.41 13.76
C ALA A 192 0.26 -0.21 14.22
N GLY A 193 -0.01 -0.37 15.52
CA GLY A 193 -1.33 -0.07 16.09
C GLY A 193 -1.69 1.41 15.95
N ALA A 194 -0.76 2.32 16.23
CA ALA A 194 -0.98 3.76 16.06
C ALA A 194 -1.25 4.12 14.59
N PHE A 195 -0.55 3.49 13.65
CA PHE A 195 -0.76 3.65 12.22
C PHE A 195 -2.16 3.19 11.81
N TYR A 196 -2.65 2.05 12.31
CA TYR A 196 -4.00 1.59 12.03
C TYR A 196 -5.09 2.47 12.67
N ALA A 197 -4.82 3.07 13.83
CA ALA A 197 -5.67 4.11 14.39
C ALA A 197 -5.76 5.34 13.47
N VAL A 198 -4.62 5.74 12.89
CA VAL A 198 -4.56 6.82 11.90
C VAL A 198 -5.38 6.49 10.64
N GLN A 199 -5.39 5.23 10.19
CA GLN A 199 -6.24 4.84 9.05
C GLN A 199 -7.73 4.91 9.40
N THR A 200 -8.13 4.52 10.61
CA THR A 200 -9.51 4.71 11.09
C THR A 200 -9.87 6.20 11.15
N LEU A 201 -8.99 7.03 11.72
CA LEU A 201 -9.17 8.49 11.77
C LEU A 201 -9.28 9.11 10.37
N ARG A 202 -8.46 8.67 9.42
CA ARG A 202 -8.52 9.09 8.01
C ARG A 202 -9.90 8.81 7.39
N GLN A 203 -10.50 7.67 7.69
CA GLN A 203 -11.84 7.32 7.20
C GLN A 203 -12.97 8.08 7.90
N LEU A 204 -12.80 8.43 9.18
CA LEU A 204 -13.74 9.26 9.94
C LEU A 204 -13.76 10.73 9.50
N LEU A 205 -12.65 11.22 8.92
CA LEU A 205 -12.59 12.55 8.31
C LEU A 205 -13.38 12.59 6.99
N PRO A 206 -13.78 13.78 6.49
CA PRO A 206 -14.44 13.91 5.19
C PRO A 206 -13.65 13.30 4.02
N VAL A 207 -14.35 12.80 2.99
CA VAL A 207 -13.72 12.16 1.81
C VAL A 207 -12.95 13.15 0.96
N GLU A 208 -13.35 14.42 1.00
CA GLU A 208 -12.76 15.53 0.27
C GLU A 208 -11.32 15.83 0.71
N MET A 209 -10.91 15.29 1.86
CA MET A 209 -9.53 15.34 2.35
C MET A 209 -8.53 14.74 1.36
N GLU A 210 -8.92 13.75 0.56
CA GLU A 210 -7.96 13.04 -0.31
C GLU A 210 -7.55 13.83 -1.56
N THR A 211 -8.29 14.86 -1.96
CA THR A 211 -8.06 15.59 -3.23
C THR A 211 -7.26 16.89 -3.10
N GLY A 212 -6.77 17.22 -1.90
CA GLY A 212 -6.08 18.49 -1.65
C GLY A 212 -7.01 19.72 -1.79
N PRO A 213 -6.48 20.96 -1.73
CA PRO A 213 -7.29 22.16 -1.68
C PRO A 213 -7.62 22.61 -3.11
N ALA A 214 -8.73 22.14 -3.67
CA ALA A 214 -9.59 23.04 -4.42
C ALA A 214 -10.45 23.78 -3.39
N GLY A 215 -10.86 25.03 -3.66
CA GLY A 215 -11.64 25.84 -2.72
C GLY A 215 -12.97 25.20 -2.24
N THR A 216 -13.84 26.04 -1.66
CA THR A 216 -15.16 25.72 -1.07
C THR A 216 -15.22 24.75 0.14
N LEU A 217 -14.14 24.09 0.56
CA LEU A 217 -14.14 23.19 1.75
C LEU A 217 -13.95 23.86 3.12
N LEU A 218 -13.47 25.11 3.18
CA LEU A 218 -13.34 25.85 4.45
C LEU A 218 -14.70 26.16 5.12
N ALA A 219 -15.82 25.99 4.42
CA ALA A 219 -17.15 26.36 4.92
C ALA A 219 -17.81 25.29 5.82
N ARG A 220 -17.40 24.01 5.78
CA ARG A 220 -18.02 22.92 6.59
C ARG A 220 -17.15 22.46 7.78
N GLY A 221 -15.86 22.78 7.76
CA GLY A 221 -14.89 22.39 8.77
C GLY A 221 -14.49 20.90 8.70
N TRP A 222 -13.31 20.59 9.21
CA TRP A 222 -12.84 19.21 9.39
C TRP A 222 -13.26 18.74 10.77
N ALA A 223 -14.23 17.84 10.83
CA ALA A 223 -14.79 17.35 12.09
C ALA A 223 -14.73 15.83 12.17
N VAL A 224 -14.56 15.32 13.38
CA VAL A 224 -14.57 13.89 13.71
C VAL A 224 -15.59 13.69 14.83
N PRO A 225 -16.56 12.75 14.72
CA PRO A 225 -17.52 12.52 15.79
C PRO A 225 -16.82 12.11 17.08
N ALA A 226 -17.33 12.58 18.22
CA ALA A 226 -16.85 12.12 19.50
C ALA A 226 -17.17 10.62 19.66
N LEU A 227 -16.18 9.82 20.02
CA LEU A 227 -16.31 8.37 20.11
C LEU A 227 -15.17 7.75 20.91
N ASP A 228 -15.37 6.47 21.24
CA ASP A 228 -14.35 5.59 21.80
C ASP A 228 -14.29 4.31 20.96
N ILE A 229 -13.10 3.97 20.45
CA ILE A 229 -12.85 2.76 19.66
C ILE A 229 -11.76 1.95 20.32
N THR A 230 -12.01 0.65 20.52
CA THR A 230 -10.99 -0.36 20.78
C THR A 230 -10.95 -1.30 19.59
N ASP A 231 -9.77 -1.55 19.04
CA ASP A 231 -9.67 -2.31 17.79
C ASP A 231 -8.40 -3.15 17.73
N THR A 232 -8.53 -4.37 17.24
CA THR A 232 -7.45 -5.35 17.07
C THR A 232 -7.76 -6.23 15.87
N PRO A 233 -6.76 -6.60 15.05
CA PRO A 233 -7.00 -7.49 13.91
C PRO A 233 -7.40 -8.89 14.36
N ARG A 234 -8.35 -9.50 13.65
CA ARG A 234 -8.73 -10.91 13.79
C ARG A 234 -7.62 -11.88 13.37
N TYR A 235 -6.93 -11.57 12.27
CA TYR A 235 -5.88 -12.41 11.70
C TYR A 235 -4.55 -11.65 11.59
N ALA A 236 -3.44 -12.34 11.84
CA ALA A 236 -2.10 -11.77 11.74
C ALA A 236 -1.65 -11.59 10.28
N TRP A 237 -2.05 -12.49 9.38
CA TRP A 237 -1.79 -12.39 7.94
C TRP A 237 -3.02 -11.84 7.21
N ARG A 238 -2.89 -10.65 6.62
CA ARG A 238 -3.97 -9.99 5.87
C ARG A 238 -3.40 -9.60 4.50
N GLY A 239 -3.40 -10.57 3.61
CA GLY A 239 -2.59 -10.58 2.40
C GLY A 239 -3.34 -10.13 1.14
N MET A 240 -2.59 -9.52 0.23
CA MET A 240 -3.01 -9.32 -1.16
C MET A 240 -1.83 -9.63 -2.08
N MET A 241 -2.00 -10.60 -2.98
CA MET A 241 -1.03 -10.92 -4.01
C MET A 241 -1.28 -10.12 -5.28
N LEU A 242 -0.20 -9.57 -5.86
CA LEU A 242 -0.22 -8.94 -7.18
C LEU A 242 0.74 -9.68 -8.12
N ASP A 243 0.20 -10.21 -9.21
CA ASP A 243 0.98 -10.74 -10.32
C ASP A 243 1.52 -9.61 -11.20
N SER A 244 2.83 -9.39 -11.11
CA SER A 244 3.62 -8.51 -11.96
C SER A 244 4.39 -9.27 -13.05
N ALA A 245 4.34 -10.60 -13.07
CA ALA A 245 4.99 -11.44 -14.08
C ALA A 245 4.20 -11.42 -15.39
N ARG A 246 2.89 -11.69 -15.35
CA ARG A 246 2.03 -11.76 -16.55
C ARG A 246 1.83 -10.38 -17.14
N HIS A 247 1.39 -9.39 -16.38
CA HIS A 247 1.45 -7.99 -16.78
C HIS A 247 2.13 -7.14 -15.71
N MET A 248 3.25 -6.49 -16.06
CA MET A 248 4.03 -5.69 -15.12
C MET A 248 3.29 -4.40 -14.77
N GLN A 249 3.34 -4.02 -13.49
CA GLN A 249 2.93 -2.71 -13.00
C GLN A 249 4.15 -1.81 -12.75
N THR A 250 4.01 -0.50 -12.92
CA THR A 250 5.10 0.45 -12.61
C THR A 250 5.37 0.52 -11.11
N LYS A 251 6.54 1.05 -10.74
CA LYS A 251 6.88 1.31 -9.34
C LYS A 251 5.86 2.22 -8.66
N GLU A 252 5.47 3.30 -9.34
CA GLU A 252 4.54 4.30 -8.82
C GLU A 252 3.16 3.69 -8.58
N PHE A 253 2.68 2.85 -9.51
CA PHE A 253 1.44 2.12 -9.32
C PHE A 253 1.53 1.15 -8.15
N THR A 254 2.64 0.42 -8.00
CA THR A 254 2.84 -0.52 -6.90
C THR A 254 2.83 0.21 -5.54
N LYS A 255 3.46 1.38 -5.45
CA LYS A 255 3.42 2.23 -4.25
C LYS A 255 2.01 2.72 -3.95
N GLN A 256 1.24 3.14 -4.97
CA GLN A 256 -0.16 3.52 -4.81
C GLN A 256 -1.01 2.32 -4.36
N PHE A 257 -0.77 1.12 -4.88
CA PHE A 257 -1.46 -0.10 -4.46
C PHE A 257 -1.23 -0.38 -2.97
N LEU A 258 0.03 -0.27 -2.50
CA LEU A 258 0.40 -0.39 -1.09
C LEU A 258 -0.25 0.68 -0.20
N ASP A 259 -0.37 1.92 -0.68
CA ASP A 259 -1.10 2.99 0.03
C ASP A 259 -2.56 2.59 0.31
N ILE A 260 -3.21 1.96 -0.67
CA ILE A 260 -4.61 1.56 -0.57
C ILE A 260 -4.80 0.27 0.24
N MET A 261 -3.85 -0.66 0.18
CA MET A 261 -3.79 -1.80 1.11
C MET A 261 -3.71 -1.31 2.56
N ALA A 262 -2.79 -0.37 2.83
CA ALA A 262 -2.56 0.19 4.15
C ALA A 262 -3.79 0.93 4.71
N MET A 263 -4.49 1.71 3.87
CA MET A 263 -5.74 2.39 4.25
C MET A 263 -6.80 1.42 4.82
N GLN A 264 -6.81 0.19 4.33
CA GLN A 264 -7.74 -0.86 4.70
C GLN A 264 -7.14 -1.86 5.69
N LYS A 265 -5.96 -1.55 6.25
CA LYS A 265 -5.27 -2.35 7.27
C LYS A 265 -4.79 -3.74 6.81
N LEU A 266 -4.60 -3.94 5.50
CA LEU A 266 -3.88 -5.11 4.97
C LEU A 266 -2.38 -4.95 5.24
N ASN A 267 -1.69 -6.04 5.57
CA ASN A 267 -0.31 -5.98 6.08
C ASN A 267 0.67 -6.92 5.38
N VAL A 268 0.22 -7.73 4.41
CA VAL A 268 1.12 -8.55 3.59
C VAL A 268 0.88 -8.25 2.11
N PHE A 269 1.95 -7.82 1.45
CA PHE A 269 1.99 -7.72 -0.01
C PHE A 269 2.79 -8.92 -0.53
N HIS A 270 2.07 -9.88 -1.08
CA HIS A 270 2.68 -11.02 -1.74
C HIS A 270 2.98 -10.63 -3.19
N TRP A 271 4.26 -10.59 -3.53
CA TRP A 271 4.69 -10.08 -4.82
C TRP A 271 5.10 -11.23 -5.74
N HIS A 272 4.18 -11.60 -6.63
CA HIS A 272 4.42 -12.58 -7.68
C HIS A 272 5.02 -11.89 -8.90
N PHE A 273 6.33 -12.01 -9.10
CA PHE A 273 7.04 -11.25 -10.15
C PHE A 273 7.95 -12.12 -11.02
N ILE A 274 7.83 -13.45 -10.92
CA ILE A 274 8.54 -14.43 -11.74
C ILE A 274 7.52 -15.49 -12.17
N ASP A 275 7.46 -15.76 -13.48
CA ASP A 275 6.63 -16.84 -14.03
C ASP A 275 7.17 -17.29 -15.40
N ASN A 276 6.49 -18.23 -16.05
CA ASN A 276 6.69 -18.62 -17.44
C ASN A 276 6.77 -17.41 -18.37
N ASN A 277 5.97 -16.37 -18.12
CA ASN A 277 5.84 -15.25 -19.06
C ASN A 277 6.93 -14.18 -18.90
N ALA A 278 7.62 -14.11 -17.76
CA ALA A 278 8.71 -13.18 -17.53
C ALA A 278 9.45 -13.39 -16.21
N TRP A 279 10.67 -12.85 -16.18
CA TRP A 279 11.43 -12.58 -14.96
C TRP A 279 11.51 -11.07 -14.71
N ARG A 280 11.07 -10.57 -13.55
CA ARG A 280 10.98 -9.11 -13.29
C ARG A 280 11.99 -8.56 -12.29
N MET A 281 12.83 -9.37 -11.66
CA MET A 281 13.81 -8.88 -10.69
C MET A 281 15.20 -8.79 -11.30
N GLU A 282 15.91 -7.69 -11.10
CA GLU A 282 17.33 -7.62 -11.45
C GLU A 282 18.18 -8.58 -10.61
N VAL A 283 19.04 -9.37 -11.26
CA VAL A 283 19.98 -10.30 -10.63
C VAL A 283 21.34 -10.15 -11.32
N GLU A 284 22.34 -9.66 -10.59
CA GLU A 284 23.65 -9.33 -11.15
C GLU A 284 24.43 -10.58 -11.57
N SER A 285 24.33 -11.65 -10.78
CA SER A 285 24.95 -12.94 -11.10
C SER A 285 24.33 -13.63 -12.32
N TYR A 286 23.11 -13.23 -12.72
CA TYR A 286 22.38 -13.83 -13.84
C TYR A 286 21.76 -12.78 -14.79
N PRO A 287 22.57 -11.97 -15.50
CA PRO A 287 22.09 -10.82 -16.27
C PRO A 287 21.15 -11.17 -17.44
N ARG A 288 21.23 -12.41 -17.98
CA ARG A 288 20.30 -12.87 -19.04
C ARG A 288 18.83 -12.93 -18.58
N LEU A 289 18.56 -13.00 -17.27
CA LEU A 289 17.19 -12.91 -16.76
C LEU A 289 16.54 -11.57 -17.13
N ILE A 290 17.33 -10.49 -17.17
CA ILE A 290 16.83 -9.18 -17.61
C ILE A 290 16.93 -9.00 -19.12
N THR A 291 18.09 -9.27 -19.71
CA THR A 291 18.31 -8.94 -21.14
C THR A 291 17.41 -9.78 -22.07
N MET A 292 17.04 -11.00 -21.65
CA MET A 292 16.20 -11.92 -22.42
C MET A 292 14.81 -12.10 -21.81
N ALA A 293 14.72 -12.44 -20.52
CA ALA A 293 13.48 -12.94 -19.91
C ALA A 293 12.54 -11.86 -19.34
N ALA A 294 12.98 -10.61 -19.22
CA ALA A 294 12.13 -9.50 -18.78
C ALA A 294 11.19 -8.96 -19.87
N PHE A 295 11.34 -9.38 -21.13
CA PHE A 295 10.51 -8.91 -22.22
C PHE A 295 10.12 -10.04 -23.16
N ARG A 296 8.95 -9.91 -23.77
CA ARG A 296 8.36 -10.89 -24.68
C ARG A 296 7.75 -10.22 -25.91
N GLY A 297 7.52 -11.01 -26.95
CA GLY A 297 6.99 -10.54 -28.22
C GLY A 297 8.06 -10.22 -29.27
N PRO A 298 7.66 -9.98 -30.53
CA PRO A 298 8.59 -9.78 -31.64
C PRO A 298 9.39 -8.48 -31.52
N ALA A 299 10.52 -8.42 -32.24
CA ALA A 299 11.33 -7.21 -32.34
C ALA A 299 10.49 -6.01 -32.84
N GLY A 300 10.64 -4.85 -32.19
CA GLY A 300 9.85 -3.64 -32.48
C GLY A 300 8.53 -3.50 -31.71
N HIS A 301 8.00 -4.60 -31.13
CA HIS A 301 6.78 -4.62 -30.31
C HIS A 301 6.97 -5.45 -29.03
N ARG A 302 8.13 -5.28 -28.38
CA ARG A 302 8.44 -5.97 -27.12
C ARG A 302 7.57 -5.41 -25.99
N TYR A 303 6.86 -6.28 -25.30
CA TYR A 303 6.19 -5.99 -24.04
C TYR A 303 7.05 -6.47 -22.88
N GLY A 304 7.17 -5.68 -21.81
CA GLY A 304 7.84 -6.12 -20.59
C GLY A 304 8.50 -4.99 -19.82
N GLY A 305 9.50 -5.35 -19.05
CA GLY A 305 10.17 -4.52 -18.07
C GLY A 305 10.58 -5.35 -16.86
N TYR A 306 11.32 -4.72 -15.96
CA TYR A 306 11.79 -5.31 -14.72
C TYR A 306 11.92 -4.21 -13.66
N TYR A 307 11.94 -4.61 -12.40
CA TYR A 307 12.27 -3.77 -11.26
C TYR A 307 13.78 -3.86 -11.03
N SER A 308 14.45 -2.71 -11.08
CA SER A 308 15.84 -2.62 -10.62
C SER A 308 15.92 -2.88 -9.12
N LYS A 309 17.11 -3.19 -8.60
CA LYS A 309 17.30 -3.30 -7.14
C LYS A 309 16.87 -2.04 -6.40
N ASP A 310 17.08 -0.86 -6.98
CA ASP A 310 16.67 0.42 -6.38
C ASP A 310 15.16 0.60 -6.38
N ASP A 311 14.46 0.18 -7.44
CA ASP A 311 13.00 0.20 -7.46
C ASP A 311 12.42 -0.69 -6.35
N ILE A 312 12.99 -1.88 -6.16
CA ILE A 312 12.57 -2.81 -5.11
C ILE A 312 12.85 -2.21 -3.73
N ARG A 313 14.05 -1.64 -3.50
CA ARG A 313 14.37 -0.97 -2.22
C ARG A 313 13.36 0.15 -1.92
N GLU A 314 13.00 0.94 -2.92
CA GLU A 314 12.02 2.02 -2.75
C GLU A 314 10.61 1.49 -2.43
N ILE A 315 10.15 0.44 -3.13
CA ILE A 315 8.85 -0.19 -2.89
C ILE A 315 8.80 -0.83 -1.51
N VAL A 316 9.83 -1.58 -1.12
CA VAL A 316 9.91 -2.24 0.18
C VAL A 316 9.99 -1.21 1.31
N ALA A 317 10.75 -0.13 1.14
CA ALA A 317 10.78 0.96 2.12
C ALA A 317 9.42 1.66 2.24
N HIS A 318 8.72 1.87 1.12
CA HIS A 318 7.38 2.45 1.08
C HIS A 318 6.35 1.57 1.78
N ALA A 319 6.42 0.25 1.57
CA ALA A 319 5.59 -0.75 2.24
C ALA A 319 5.87 -0.79 3.75
N LYS A 320 7.15 -0.80 4.15
CA LYS A 320 7.56 -0.80 5.56
C LYS A 320 7.04 0.42 6.32
N ALA A 321 7.09 1.60 5.71
CA ALA A 321 6.53 2.83 6.29
C ALA A 321 5.00 2.80 6.48
N ARG A 322 4.34 1.75 5.97
CA ARG A 322 2.90 1.49 6.08
C ARG A 322 2.60 0.20 6.85
N HIS A 323 3.60 -0.36 7.52
CA HIS A 323 3.50 -1.65 8.21
C HIS A 323 3.05 -2.80 7.30
N ILE A 324 3.42 -2.75 6.01
CA ILE A 324 3.21 -3.85 5.06
C ILE A 324 4.51 -4.63 4.92
N ASN A 325 4.44 -5.93 5.17
CA ASN A 325 5.50 -6.88 4.88
C ASN A 325 5.44 -7.30 3.41
N VAL A 326 6.54 -7.14 2.67
CA VAL A 326 6.64 -7.58 1.27
C VAL A 326 7.21 -9.00 1.25
N VAL A 327 6.37 -9.98 0.87
CA VAL A 327 6.75 -11.38 0.70
C VAL A 327 7.08 -11.59 -0.77
N PRO A 328 8.36 -11.77 -1.14
CA PRO A 328 8.72 -12.06 -2.52
C PRO A 328 8.38 -13.51 -2.88
N GLU A 329 7.93 -13.73 -4.10
CA GLU A 329 7.76 -15.07 -4.67
C GLU A 329 8.85 -15.38 -5.71
N PHE A 330 9.60 -16.43 -5.43
CA PHE A 330 10.52 -17.05 -6.37
C PHE A 330 9.90 -18.36 -6.82
N GLU A 331 9.16 -18.27 -7.92
CA GLU A 331 8.36 -19.37 -8.42
C GLU A 331 9.22 -20.56 -8.91
N MET A 332 8.92 -21.77 -8.42
CA MET A 332 9.66 -23.00 -8.72
C MET A 332 8.91 -24.27 -8.25
N PRO A 333 9.26 -25.48 -8.73
CA PRO A 333 10.10 -25.76 -9.90
C PRO A 333 9.37 -25.52 -11.22
N ALA A 334 8.04 -25.38 -11.17
CA ALA A 334 7.18 -25.03 -12.30
C ALA A 334 7.35 -23.56 -12.68
N HIS A 335 6.56 -23.09 -13.65
CA HIS A 335 6.46 -21.66 -13.97
C HIS A 335 7.82 -20.97 -14.25
N SER A 336 8.75 -21.74 -14.80
CA SER A 336 10.17 -21.36 -14.90
C SER A 336 10.60 -21.07 -16.33
N SER A 337 9.67 -21.08 -17.31
CA SER A 337 10.02 -21.01 -18.73
C SER A 337 10.83 -19.75 -19.08
N ALA A 338 10.55 -18.61 -18.46
CA ALA A 338 11.33 -17.38 -18.66
C ALA A 338 12.78 -17.52 -18.18
N ALA A 339 12.98 -18.09 -16.99
CA ALA A 339 14.31 -18.37 -16.45
C ALA A 339 15.07 -19.40 -17.29
N LEU A 340 14.39 -20.46 -17.74
CA LEU A 340 14.97 -21.51 -18.59
C LEU A 340 15.28 -21.02 -20.01
N ALA A 341 14.53 -20.07 -20.56
CA ALA A 341 14.89 -19.42 -21.81
C ALA A 341 16.21 -18.64 -21.68
N ALA A 342 16.41 -17.98 -20.54
CA ALA A 342 17.65 -17.26 -20.25
C ALA A 342 18.80 -18.21 -19.90
N TYR A 343 18.56 -19.34 -19.24
CA TYR A 343 19.57 -20.32 -18.80
C TYR A 343 19.09 -21.76 -19.05
N PRO A 344 19.11 -22.23 -20.31
CA PRO A 344 18.56 -23.54 -20.69
C PRO A 344 19.28 -24.71 -20.03
N GLU A 345 20.53 -24.53 -19.60
CA GLU A 345 21.31 -25.51 -18.84
C GLU A 345 20.67 -25.93 -17.50
N LEU A 346 19.69 -25.16 -16.99
CA LEU A 346 18.94 -25.45 -15.77
C LEU A 346 17.76 -26.41 -16.00
N SER A 347 17.43 -26.71 -17.26
CA SER A 347 16.37 -27.63 -17.66
C SER A 347 16.83 -29.09 -17.72
N CYS A 348 15.88 -30.02 -17.91
CA CYS A 348 16.19 -31.46 -18.00
C CYS A 348 16.86 -31.89 -19.32
N ALA A 349 16.57 -31.19 -20.41
CA ALA A 349 16.96 -31.64 -21.76
C ALA A 349 16.91 -30.53 -22.84
N ALA A 350 16.77 -29.26 -22.48
CA ALA A 350 16.48 -28.21 -23.45
C ALA A 350 17.68 -27.32 -23.79
N THR A 351 17.69 -26.85 -25.03
CA THR A 351 18.51 -25.78 -25.59
C THR A 351 17.70 -24.48 -25.61
N GLU A 352 18.34 -23.32 -25.82
CA GLU A 352 17.65 -22.01 -25.89
C GLU A 352 16.48 -21.98 -26.90
N HIS A 353 16.63 -22.70 -28.02
CA HIS A 353 15.63 -22.79 -29.09
C HIS A 353 14.33 -23.50 -28.69
N ASP A 354 14.37 -24.28 -27.61
CA ASP A 354 13.23 -25.04 -27.10
C ASP A 354 12.28 -24.16 -26.26
N PHE A 355 12.69 -22.94 -25.89
CA PHE A 355 11.88 -22.03 -25.07
C PHE A 355 11.32 -20.83 -25.85
N LEU A 356 12.01 -20.36 -26.89
CA LEU A 356 11.55 -19.19 -27.67
C LEU A 356 10.59 -19.60 -28.78
N THR A 357 9.36 -19.07 -28.76
CA THR A 357 8.39 -19.26 -29.87
C THR A 357 8.87 -18.69 -31.20
N THR A 358 8.36 -19.25 -32.32
CA THR A 358 8.67 -18.77 -33.67
C THR A 358 8.12 -17.34 -33.85
N PRO A 359 8.78 -16.46 -34.62
CA PRO A 359 8.15 -15.21 -35.06
C PRO A 359 6.78 -15.50 -35.71
N GLY A 360 5.70 -14.95 -35.14
CA GLY A 360 4.33 -15.09 -35.68
C GLY A 360 3.31 -15.81 -34.78
N ALA A 361 3.69 -16.34 -33.61
CA ALA A 361 2.71 -16.78 -32.62
C ALA A 361 2.09 -15.55 -31.92
N ASN A 362 0.84 -15.23 -32.25
CA ASN A 362 0.10 -14.07 -31.76
C ASN A 362 -0.28 -14.11 -30.26
N ASP A 363 0.21 -15.07 -29.47
CA ASP A 363 -0.07 -15.11 -28.05
C ASP A 363 1.11 -14.54 -27.25
N SER A 364 0.95 -13.29 -26.81
CA SER A 364 1.94 -12.59 -26.00
C SER A 364 2.24 -13.31 -24.67
N LEU A 365 1.33 -14.15 -24.15
CA LEU A 365 1.58 -14.95 -22.95
C LEU A 365 2.32 -16.26 -23.29
N GLY A 366 2.02 -16.88 -24.42
CA GLY A 366 2.69 -18.09 -24.90
C GLY A 366 4.14 -17.92 -25.38
N TYR A 367 4.75 -16.73 -25.25
CA TYR A 367 6.04 -16.43 -25.89
C TYR A 367 7.19 -17.38 -25.50
N PHE A 368 7.26 -17.75 -24.22
CA PHE A 368 8.23 -18.70 -23.67
C PHE A 368 7.70 -20.16 -23.61
N ALA A 369 6.55 -20.43 -24.23
CA ALA A 369 5.80 -21.67 -24.01
C ALA A 369 6.17 -22.83 -24.96
N ARG A 370 7.23 -22.72 -25.78
CA ARG A 370 7.62 -23.85 -26.67
C ARG A 370 7.96 -25.13 -25.90
N ALA A 371 8.47 -25.00 -24.68
CA ALA A 371 8.79 -26.12 -23.80
C ALA A 371 7.59 -26.55 -22.93
N HIS A 372 6.38 -26.03 -23.18
CA HIS A 372 5.15 -26.34 -22.44
C HIS A 372 5.34 -26.35 -20.91
N GLY A 373 5.81 -25.23 -20.34
CA GLY A 373 5.90 -25.06 -18.89
C GLY A 373 6.99 -25.90 -18.21
N ALA A 374 8.01 -26.36 -18.96
CA ALA A 374 9.06 -27.23 -18.43
C ALA A 374 9.58 -26.75 -17.05
N PRO A 375 9.65 -27.67 -16.06
CA PRO A 375 10.14 -27.30 -14.75
C PRO A 375 11.67 -27.26 -14.71
N PHE A 376 12.22 -26.60 -13.69
CA PHE A 376 13.62 -26.75 -13.33
C PHE A 376 14.00 -28.24 -13.17
N CYS A 377 15.21 -28.60 -13.56
CA CYS A 377 15.70 -29.97 -13.45
C CYS A 377 16.08 -30.31 -12.01
N ALA A 378 15.23 -31.08 -11.30
CA ALA A 378 15.48 -31.44 -9.91
C ALA A 378 16.79 -32.24 -9.70
N GLY A 379 17.20 -33.05 -10.69
CA GLY A 379 18.47 -33.77 -10.68
C GLY A 379 19.71 -32.92 -11.01
N ASN A 380 19.56 -31.61 -11.25
CA ASN A 380 20.67 -30.73 -11.63
C ASN A 380 21.09 -29.83 -10.47
N GLU A 381 22.29 -30.04 -9.94
CA GLU A 381 22.81 -29.28 -8.81
C GLU A 381 22.92 -27.77 -9.08
N ASP A 382 23.15 -27.38 -10.33
CA ASP A 382 23.28 -25.97 -10.71
C ASP A 382 21.97 -25.19 -10.54
N VAL A 383 20.82 -25.87 -10.53
CA VAL A 383 19.52 -25.25 -10.18
C VAL A 383 19.54 -24.75 -8.73
N PHE A 384 20.07 -25.52 -7.80
CA PHE A 384 20.12 -25.10 -6.39
C PHE A 384 21.15 -24.00 -6.17
N LYS A 385 22.27 -24.01 -6.91
CA LYS A 385 23.25 -22.90 -6.91
C LYS A 385 22.64 -21.61 -7.47
N PHE A 386 21.88 -21.72 -8.56
CA PHE A 386 21.14 -20.60 -9.16
C PHE A 386 20.19 -19.95 -8.16
N HIS A 387 19.32 -20.74 -7.52
CA HIS A 387 18.41 -20.21 -6.50
C HIS A 387 19.14 -19.66 -5.28
N ALA A 388 20.19 -20.34 -4.81
CA ALA A 388 20.99 -19.85 -3.67
C ALA A 388 21.61 -18.47 -3.93
N ALA A 389 22.20 -18.26 -5.11
CA ALA A 389 22.78 -16.98 -5.50
C ALA A 389 21.71 -15.88 -5.64
N ILE A 390 20.55 -16.20 -6.21
CA ILE A 390 19.41 -15.27 -6.29
C ILE A 390 18.90 -14.88 -4.91
N PHE A 391 18.76 -15.86 -4.00
CA PHE A 391 18.38 -15.58 -2.63
C PHE A 391 19.41 -14.69 -1.94
N ASP A 392 20.70 -14.95 -2.11
CA ASP A 392 21.77 -14.12 -1.51
C ASP A 392 21.70 -12.66 -1.96
N GLU A 393 21.42 -12.40 -3.24
CA GLU A 393 21.21 -11.04 -3.74
C GLU A 393 19.88 -10.42 -3.27
N ALA A 394 18.82 -11.23 -3.15
CA ALA A 394 17.52 -10.74 -2.74
C ALA A 394 17.42 -10.46 -1.22
N LEU A 395 18.30 -11.06 -0.40
CA LEU A 395 18.28 -10.92 1.06
C LEU A 395 18.42 -9.45 1.51
N GLU A 396 19.19 -8.65 0.78
CA GLU A 396 19.34 -7.22 1.06
C GLU A 396 18.11 -6.39 0.65
N LEU A 397 17.30 -6.89 -0.27
CA LEU A 397 16.13 -6.20 -0.81
C LEU A 397 14.88 -6.48 0.02
N PHE A 398 14.72 -7.73 0.49
CA PHE A 398 13.50 -8.19 1.16
C PHE A 398 13.76 -8.57 2.63
N PRO A 399 13.43 -7.68 3.59
CA PRO A 399 13.62 -7.96 5.02
C PRO A 399 12.65 -9.01 5.56
N SER A 400 11.60 -9.38 4.82
CA SER A 400 10.61 -10.38 5.23
C SER A 400 11.30 -11.65 5.72
N LYS A 401 10.76 -12.22 6.81
CA LYS A 401 11.16 -13.53 7.32
C LYS A 401 10.52 -14.67 6.55
N VAL A 402 9.45 -14.40 5.81
CA VAL A 402 8.70 -15.37 5.01
C VAL A 402 8.93 -15.13 3.52
N TRP A 403 9.27 -16.17 2.78
CA TRP A 403 9.62 -16.12 1.36
C TRP A 403 8.82 -17.18 0.61
N HIS A 404 8.09 -16.75 -0.42
CA HIS A 404 7.26 -17.65 -1.22
C HIS A 404 8.12 -18.35 -2.25
N VAL A 405 7.98 -19.67 -2.33
CA VAL A 405 8.76 -20.54 -3.24
C VAL A 405 7.88 -21.19 -4.30
N GLY A 406 6.64 -20.72 -4.46
CA GLY A 406 5.71 -21.25 -5.43
C GLY A 406 5.31 -22.69 -5.11
N GLY A 407 5.50 -23.57 -6.08
CA GLY A 407 5.42 -25.04 -5.92
C GLY A 407 4.24 -25.67 -6.66
N ASP A 408 3.35 -24.86 -7.20
CA ASP A 408 2.14 -25.25 -7.90
C ASP A 408 2.39 -25.78 -9.32
N GLU A 409 1.39 -26.46 -9.87
CA GLU A 409 1.23 -26.84 -11.28
C GLU A 409 2.44 -27.44 -12.03
N ARG A 410 3.36 -28.11 -11.33
CA ARG A 410 4.54 -28.75 -11.93
C ARG A 410 4.16 -29.73 -13.04
N PRO A 411 4.61 -29.51 -14.29
CA PRO A 411 4.28 -30.43 -15.39
C PRO A 411 4.93 -31.81 -15.24
N LYS A 412 4.13 -32.86 -15.45
CA LYS A 412 4.55 -34.27 -15.34
C LYS A 412 5.33 -34.74 -16.57
N GLY A 413 6.18 -35.75 -16.40
CA GLY A 413 6.85 -36.47 -17.49
C GLY A 413 8.18 -35.88 -17.98
N HIS A 414 8.59 -34.72 -17.47
CA HIS A 414 9.92 -34.15 -17.75
C HIS A 414 11.02 -34.87 -16.97
N TRP A 415 10.77 -35.22 -15.70
CA TRP A 415 11.76 -35.85 -14.83
C TRP A 415 11.86 -37.36 -15.08
N ASP A 416 10.79 -38.00 -15.54
CA ASP A 416 10.73 -39.39 -15.99
C ASP A 416 11.76 -39.69 -17.08
N LYS A 417 11.96 -38.73 -17.99
CA LYS A 417 12.86 -38.88 -19.14
C LYS A 417 14.26 -38.32 -18.88
N CYS A 418 14.50 -37.70 -17.74
CA CYS A 418 15.77 -37.04 -17.43
C CYS A 418 16.73 -37.98 -16.70
N PRO A 419 17.89 -38.34 -17.29
CA PRO A 419 18.85 -39.24 -16.65
C PRO A 419 19.36 -38.73 -15.29
N LYS A 420 19.49 -37.40 -15.13
CA LYS A 420 19.88 -36.79 -13.85
C LYS A 420 18.80 -36.99 -12.78
N CYS A 421 17.53 -36.72 -13.10
CA CYS A 421 16.41 -36.92 -12.17
C CYS A 421 16.23 -38.40 -11.83
N GLN A 422 16.29 -39.29 -12.81
CA GLN A 422 16.19 -40.75 -12.59
C GLN A 422 17.32 -41.27 -11.69
N LYS A 423 18.55 -40.76 -11.87
CA LYS A 423 19.66 -41.09 -10.98
C LYS A 423 19.38 -40.61 -9.54
N LEU A 424 18.94 -39.37 -9.37
CA LEU A 424 18.64 -38.80 -8.06
C LEU A 424 17.52 -39.58 -7.35
N MET A 425 16.43 -39.91 -8.06
CA MET A 425 15.35 -40.73 -7.51
C MET A 425 15.85 -42.08 -6.99
N LYS A 426 16.77 -42.72 -7.72
CA LYS A 426 17.40 -43.96 -7.28
C LYS A 426 18.31 -43.77 -6.06
N ASP A 427 19.13 -42.72 -6.06
CA ASP A 427 20.07 -42.44 -4.96
C ASP A 427 19.33 -42.12 -3.65
N GLU A 428 18.22 -41.39 -3.73
CA GLU A 428 17.40 -40.93 -2.60
C GLU A 428 16.20 -41.85 -2.29
N ASN A 429 16.06 -42.96 -3.01
CA ASN A 429 14.96 -43.93 -2.88
C ASN A 429 13.56 -43.30 -2.98
N LEU A 430 13.37 -42.43 -3.98
CA LEU A 430 12.12 -41.72 -4.25
C LEU A 430 11.24 -42.54 -5.20
N ALA A 431 9.97 -42.70 -4.86
CA ALA A 431 9.05 -43.60 -5.56
C ALA A 431 8.65 -43.12 -6.96
N ASP A 432 8.42 -41.82 -7.12
CA ASP A 432 7.89 -41.21 -8.33
C ASP A 432 8.29 -39.73 -8.45
N GLU A 433 7.88 -39.07 -9.53
CA GLU A 433 8.15 -37.64 -9.74
C GLU A 433 7.55 -36.75 -8.64
N HIS A 434 6.48 -37.19 -7.97
CA HIS A 434 5.88 -36.43 -6.88
C HIS A 434 6.81 -36.39 -5.67
N ALA A 435 7.31 -37.56 -5.25
CA ALA A 435 8.32 -37.66 -4.20
C ALA A 435 9.59 -36.85 -4.55
N LEU A 436 9.93 -36.74 -5.85
CA LEU A 436 11.01 -35.88 -6.32
C LEU A 436 10.70 -34.38 -6.19
N GLN A 437 9.45 -33.95 -6.38
CA GLN A 437 9.04 -32.56 -6.17
C GLN A 437 9.09 -32.21 -4.68
N GLU A 438 8.57 -33.09 -3.82
CA GLU A 438 8.65 -32.93 -2.37
C GLU A 438 10.11 -32.79 -1.92
N TRP A 439 11.01 -33.64 -2.44
CA TRP A 439 12.45 -33.56 -2.18
C TRP A 439 13.05 -32.23 -2.64
N PHE A 440 12.71 -31.78 -3.85
CA PHE A 440 13.18 -30.51 -4.41
C PHE A 440 12.77 -29.34 -3.53
N MET A 441 11.50 -29.27 -3.15
CA MET A 441 10.94 -28.17 -2.36
C MET A 441 11.48 -28.15 -0.93
N LYS A 442 11.66 -29.33 -0.29
CA LYS A 442 12.34 -29.44 1.01
C LYS A 442 13.78 -28.94 0.94
N ARG A 443 14.50 -29.26 -0.13
CA ARG A 443 15.86 -28.78 -0.33
C ARG A 443 15.94 -27.26 -0.48
N ILE A 444 15.00 -26.64 -1.18
CA ILE A 444 14.88 -25.18 -1.27
C ILE A 444 14.55 -24.57 0.10
N SER A 445 13.61 -25.17 0.83
CA SER A 445 13.27 -24.79 2.20
C SER A 445 14.49 -24.82 3.12
N ASP A 446 15.35 -25.85 3.05
CA ASP A 446 16.61 -25.92 3.80
C ASP A 446 17.60 -24.81 3.42
N ILE A 447 17.68 -24.46 2.14
CA ILE A 447 18.54 -23.37 1.64
C ILE A 447 18.09 -22.02 2.21
N LEU A 448 16.78 -21.78 2.29
CA LEU A 448 16.19 -20.59 2.91
C LEU A 448 16.34 -20.60 4.43
N ALA A 449 16.13 -21.74 5.09
CA ALA A 449 16.26 -21.89 6.54
C ALA A 449 17.69 -21.56 7.01
N LYS A 450 18.72 -21.97 6.26
CA LYS A 450 20.13 -21.59 6.51
C LYS A 450 20.37 -20.08 6.43
N ARG A 451 19.50 -19.33 5.75
CA ARG A 451 19.51 -17.86 5.65
C ARG A 451 18.57 -17.19 6.66
N GLY A 452 18.02 -17.95 7.60
CA GLY A 452 17.07 -17.46 8.60
C GLY A 452 15.71 -17.09 8.02
N LYS A 453 15.36 -17.64 6.84
CA LYS A 453 14.07 -17.43 6.17
C LYS A 453 13.19 -18.66 6.32
N ARG A 454 11.90 -18.43 6.50
CA ARG A 454 10.84 -19.43 6.57
C ARG A 454 10.17 -19.51 5.20
N ALA A 455 10.11 -20.70 4.61
CA ALA A 455 9.41 -20.89 3.35
C ALA A 455 7.89 -20.81 3.54
N ILE A 456 7.21 -20.25 2.55
CA ILE A 456 5.79 -20.45 2.29
C ILE A 456 5.65 -20.99 0.85
N SER A 457 4.74 -21.91 0.62
CA SER A 457 4.48 -22.47 -0.71
C SER A 457 2.99 -22.59 -0.96
N TRP A 458 2.60 -22.64 -2.22
CA TRP A 458 1.28 -23.11 -2.59
C TRP A 458 1.07 -24.53 -2.05
N ALA A 459 -0.18 -24.86 -1.76
CA ALA A 459 -0.61 -26.21 -1.46
C ALA A 459 -0.26 -27.14 -2.63
N VAL A 460 0.64 -28.10 -2.39
CA VAL A 460 1.00 -29.16 -3.33
C VAL A 460 0.44 -30.48 -2.81
N THR A 461 -0.36 -31.14 -3.65
CA THR A 461 -1.10 -32.37 -3.34
C THR A 461 -0.51 -33.56 -4.10
N ARG A 462 -0.64 -34.76 -3.53
CA ARG A 462 0.02 -35.98 -4.04
C ARG A 462 -0.71 -36.64 -5.20
N SER A 463 -2.01 -36.90 -5.06
CA SER A 463 -2.78 -37.66 -6.05
C SER A 463 -3.13 -36.83 -7.28
N ASP A 464 -3.65 -35.64 -7.04
CA ASP A 464 -4.13 -34.68 -8.05
C ASP A 464 -4.20 -33.28 -7.42
N ALA A 465 -4.18 -32.24 -8.25
CA ALA A 465 -4.05 -30.84 -7.84
C ALA A 465 -5.13 -30.33 -6.86
N TYR A 466 -6.24 -31.05 -6.70
CA TYR A 466 -7.41 -30.58 -5.94
C TYR A 466 -7.72 -31.45 -4.71
N ASN A 467 -6.91 -32.47 -4.41
CA ASN A 467 -7.19 -33.35 -3.29
C ASN A 467 -6.97 -32.63 -1.94
N PRO A 468 -8.03 -32.47 -1.11
CA PRO A 468 -7.96 -31.71 0.12
C PRO A 468 -7.21 -32.39 1.27
N THR A 469 -6.72 -33.62 1.09
CA THR A 469 -6.31 -34.52 2.18
C THR A 469 -4.93 -35.14 2.04
N ASP A 470 -4.14 -34.75 1.04
CA ASP A 470 -2.84 -35.37 0.77
C ASP A 470 -1.78 -34.35 0.36
N MET A 471 -1.66 -33.30 1.16
CA MET A 471 -0.73 -32.20 0.94
C MET A 471 0.67 -32.49 1.49
N ASP A 472 1.68 -31.92 0.85
CA ASP A 472 3.07 -31.98 1.33
C ASP A 472 3.41 -30.88 2.33
N SER A 473 4.42 -31.16 3.15
CA SER A 473 5.10 -30.16 3.97
C SER A 473 6.55 -30.02 3.53
N LEU A 474 7.01 -28.78 3.47
CA LEU A 474 8.37 -28.43 3.08
C LEU A 474 9.38 -28.52 4.24
N GLY A 475 8.97 -29.04 5.40
CA GLY A 475 9.81 -29.03 6.61
C GLY A 475 10.09 -27.60 7.10
N ASN A 476 11.04 -27.45 8.04
CA ASN A 476 11.47 -26.14 8.59
C ASN A 476 10.32 -25.22 9.04
N ASN A 477 9.24 -25.82 9.55
CA ASN A 477 8.02 -25.11 9.92
C ASN A 477 7.45 -24.27 8.76
N ALA A 478 7.54 -24.71 7.50
CA ALA A 478 7.01 -23.96 6.35
C ALA A 478 5.51 -23.64 6.50
N ILE A 479 5.09 -22.52 5.92
CA ILE A 479 3.68 -22.12 5.84
C ILE A 479 3.08 -22.71 4.56
N ILE A 480 1.83 -23.15 4.65
CA ILE A 480 1.06 -23.61 3.50
C ILE A 480 0.11 -22.48 3.07
N MET A 481 0.23 -22.02 1.83
CA MET A 481 -0.76 -21.15 1.20
C MET A 481 -1.76 -22.02 0.43
N ASN A 482 -2.94 -22.20 1.01
CA ASN A 482 -3.94 -23.11 0.48
C ASN A 482 -4.90 -22.39 -0.47
N TRP A 483 -4.81 -22.70 -1.76
CA TRP A 483 -5.57 -22.07 -2.85
C TRP A 483 -6.80 -22.89 -3.29
N HIS A 484 -7.05 -24.05 -2.67
CA HIS A 484 -8.22 -24.90 -2.89
C HIS A 484 -8.91 -25.27 -1.58
N ASP A 485 -9.65 -26.37 -1.54
CA ASP A 485 -10.13 -26.98 -0.30
C ASP A 485 -8.98 -27.79 0.28
N GLY A 486 -8.48 -27.46 1.48
CA GLY A 486 -7.28 -28.10 2.05
C GLY A 486 -6.84 -27.51 3.40
N THR A 487 -7.29 -26.28 3.71
CA THR A 487 -7.01 -25.55 4.95
C THR A 487 -7.21 -26.40 6.21
N ARG A 488 -8.30 -27.17 6.28
CA ARG A 488 -8.61 -28.04 7.44
C ARG A 488 -7.54 -29.11 7.63
N PHE A 489 -7.13 -29.77 6.55
CA PHE A 489 -6.14 -30.84 6.59
C PHE A 489 -4.80 -30.29 7.07
N ALA A 490 -4.27 -29.26 6.39
CA ALA A 490 -2.98 -28.66 6.72
C ALA A 490 -2.92 -28.16 8.18
N ALA A 491 -3.97 -27.48 8.65
CA ALA A 491 -4.04 -27.01 10.03
C ALA A 491 -4.10 -28.17 11.05
N THR A 492 -4.76 -29.29 10.72
CA THR A 492 -4.81 -30.48 11.57
C THR A 492 -3.47 -31.22 11.63
N GLN A 493 -2.62 -31.08 10.60
CA GLN A 493 -1.23 -31.54 10.64
C GLN A 493 -0.32 -30.64 11.52
N GLY A 494 -0.85 -29.51 12.02
CA GLY A 494 -0.09 -28.55 12.82
C GLY A 494 0.78 -27.60 12.00
N TRP A 495 0.49 -27.45 10.70
CA TRP A 495 1.19 -26.49 9.83
C TRP A 495 0.46 -25.17 9.83
N ASP A 496 1.19 -24.05 9.85
CA ASP A 496 0.56 -22.74 9.69
C ASP A 496 0.02 -22.58 8.26
N VAL A 497 -1.19 -22.04 8.14
CA VAL A 497 -1.93 -21.93 6.88
C VAL A 497 -2.37 -20.50 6.63
N VAL A 498 -2.10 -20.02 5.42
CA VAL A 498 -2.77 -18.86 4.82
C VAL A 498 -3.86 -19.39 3.89
N ASN A 499 -5.11 -19.00 4.13
CA ASN A 499 -6.23 -19.42 3.30
C ASN A 499 -6.40 -18.47 2.10
N ALA A 500 -6.10 -18.96 0.90
CA ALA A 500 -6.18 -18.25 -0.36
C ALA A 500 -7.15 -18.94 -1.35
N ASN A 501 -8.19 -19.61 -0.82
CA ASN A 501 -9.09 -20.45 -1.59
C ASN A 501 -9.66 -19.71 -2.81
N ASN A 502 -9.39 -20.25 -4.00
CA ASN A 502 -9.65 -19.61 -5.28
C ASN A 502 -11.14 -19.31 -5.51
N VAL A 503 -12.06 -20.15 -5.03
CA VAL A 503 -13.49 -19.91 -5.22
C VAL A 503 -14.03 -18.74 -4.39
N PHE A 504 -13.21 -18.16 -3.49
CA PHE A 504 -13.53 -16.99 -2.67
C PHE A 504 -12.58 -15.80 -2.86
N LEU A 505 -11.34 -16.03 -3.28
CA LEU A 505 -10.26 -15.04 -3.13
C LEU A 505 -9.41 -14.79 -4.38
N TYR A 506 -9.81 -15.31 -5.55
CA TYR A 506 -9.13 -14.99 -6.82
C TYR A 506 -9.83 -13.83 -7.53
N PHE A 507 -9.24 -12.64 -7.47
CA PHE A 507 -9.86 -11.39 -7.93
C PHE A 507 -9.69 -11.15 -9.44
N ASP A 508 -8.99 -12.02 -10.15
CA ASP A 508 -9.06 -12.11 -11.60
C ASP A 508 -10.42 -12.67 -12.06
N TYR A 509 -11.11 -13.47 -11.23
CA TYR A 509 -12.43 -14.04 -11.52
C TYR A 509 -13.47 -12.93 -11.75
N PRO A 510 -14.37 -13.07 -12.74
CA PRO A 510 -15.38 -12.07 -13.02
C PRO A 510 -16.42 -12.01 -11.89
N GLU A 511 -16.94 -10.81 -11.61
CA GLU A 511 -17.97 -10.60 -10.57
C GLU A 511 -19.38 -10.94 -11.03
N THR A 512 -19.60 -10.90 -12.35
CA THR A 512 -20.86 -11.23 -13.02
C THR A 512 -20.58 -12.17 -14.19
N ASP A 513 -21.60 -12.80 -14.73
CA ASP A 513 -21.44 -13.63 -15.93
C ASP A 513 -20.89 -12.78 -17.10
N VAL A 514 -19.89 -13.31 -17.79
CA VAL A 514 -19.24 -12.66 -18.93
C VAL A 514 -19.11 -13.65 -20.08
N LYS A 515 -19.41 -13.16 -21.29
CA LYS A 515 -19.34 -13.96 -22.51
C LYS A 515 -17.91 -14.49 -22.71
N ASN A 516 -17.78 -15.78 -23.02
CA ASN A 516 -16.51 -16.47 -23.26
C ASN A 516 -15.58 -16.60 -22.04
N LYS A 517 -16.10 -16.56 -20.79
CA LYS A 517 -15.29 -16.98 -19.64
C LYS A 517 -14.90 -18.46 -19.76
N PRO A 518 -13.70 -18.87 -19.31
CA PRO A 518 -13.37 -20.29 -19.19
C PRO A 518 -14.31 -21.03 -18.22
N ASP A 519 -14.57 -22.31 -18.48
CA ASP A 519 -15.46 -23.12 -17.63
C ASP A 519 -14.92 -23.31 -16.21
N TRP A 520 -13.60 -23.37 -16.05
CA TRP A 520 -12.92 -23.49 -14.76
C TRP A 520 -12.97 -22.21 -13.92
N MET A 521 -13.34 -21.07 -14.52
CA MET A 521 -13.38 -19.77 -13.85
C MET A 521 -14.78 -19.51 -13.28
N PRO A 522 -14.98 -19.61 -11.95
CA PRO A 522 -16.28 -19.32 -11.34
C PRO A 522 -16.57 -17.82 -11.34
N ILE A 523 -17.84 -17.47 -11.12
CA ILE A 523 -18.21 -16.10 -10.80
C ILE A 523 -17.91 -15.86 -9.32
N LEU A 524 -17.25 -14.74 -9.02
CA LEU A 524 -16.89 -14.33 -7.67
C LEU A 524 -17.52 -12.97 -7.34
N PRO A 525 -18.80 -12.95 -6.96
CA PRO A 525 -19.49 -11.72 -6.56
C PRO A 525 -19.04 -11.25 -5.16
N LEU A 526 -19.27 -9.97 -4.86
CA LEU A 526 -18.83 -9.32 -3.63
C LEU A 526 -19.36 -9.97 -2.35
N ASP A 527 -20.63 -10.40 -2.34
CA ASP A 527 -21.27 -11.06 -1.21
C ASP A 527 -20.63 -12.42 -0.89
N LYS A 528 -20.18 -13.15 -1.92
CA LYS A 528 -19.45 -14.41 -1.75
C LYS A 528 -18.08 -14.19 -1.08
N VAL A 529 -17.35 -13.14 -1.47
CA VAL A 529 -16.10 -12.76 -0.80
C VAL A 529 -16.37 -12.38 0.66
N TYR A 530 -17.36 -11.53 0.90
CA TYR A 530 -17.73 -11.07 2.24
C TYR A 530 -18.19 -12.21 3.17
N GLY A 531 -18.91 -13.19 2.62
CA GLY A 531 -19.37 -14.37 3.33
C GLY A 531 -18.24 -15.31 3.78
N PHE A 532 -17.06 -15.21 3.18
CA PHE A 532 -15.96 -16.15 3.44
C PHE A 532 -15.33 -15.97 4.83
N ASP A 533 -15.04 -17.09 5.50
CA ASP A 533 -14.24 -17.11 6.72
C ASP A 533 -12.98 -17.95 6.48
N PHE A 534 -11.81 -17.37 6.75
CA PHE A 534 -10.53 -18.07 6.57
C PHE A 534 -10.42 -19.32 7.46
N THR A 535 -11.11 -19.32 8.61
CA THR A 535 -11.14 -20.44 9.54
C THR A 535 -12.35 -21.34 9.27
N PRO A 536 -12.16 -22.62 8.91
CA PRO A 536 -13.26 -23.58 8.79
C PRO A 536 -14.05 -23.74 10.11
N ALA A 537 -15.38 -23.75 10.04
CA ALA A 537 -16.26 -23.70 11.22
C ALA A 537 -16.03 -24.84 12.23
N ASP A 538 -15.80 -26.08 11.77
CA ASP A 538 -15.62 -27.24 12.67
C ASP A 538 -14.15 -27.56 12.94
N LEU A 539 -13.25 -26.57 12.86
CA LEU A 539 -11.84 -26.79 13.15
C LEU A 539 -11.62 -26.82 14.68
N PRO A 540 -10.99 -27.85 15.26
CA PRO A 540 -10.75 -27.88 16.70
C PRO A 540 -9.79 -26.76 17.10
N SER A 541 -9.92 -26.23 18.32
CA SER A 541 -9.14 -25.09 18.81
C SER A 541 -7.62 -25.31 18.73
N THR A 542 -7.16 -26.55 18.85
CA THR A 542 -5.75 -26.95 18.69
C THR A 542 -5.23 -26.74 17.27
N ALA A 543 -6.09 -26.81 16.26
CA ALA A 543 -5.77 -26.56 14.86
C ALA A 543 -6.10 -25.12 14.44
N THR A 544 -7.11 -24.47 15.03
CA THR A 544 -7.49 -23.08 14.73
C THR A 544 -6.33 -22.09 14.84
N LYS A 545 -5.45 -22.25 15.84
CA LYS A 545 -4.27 -21.38 16.03
C LYS A 545 -3.29 -21.39 14.85
N HIS A 546 -3.36 -22.39 13.98
CA HIS A 546 -2.52 -22.52 12.80
C HIS A 546 -3.11 -21.80 11.58
N ILE A 547 -4.36 -21.33 11.64
CA ILE A 547 -4.90 -20.43 10.61
C ILE A 547 -4.38 -19.03 10.90
N ILE A 548 -3.27 -18.66 10.27
CA ILE A 548 -2.61 -17.37 10.54
C ILE A 548 -3.28 -16.21 9.80
N GLY A 549 -4.10 -16.51 8.79
CA GLY A 549 -4.94 -15.54 8.10
C GLY A 549 -5.35 -15.96 6.69
N GLY A 550 -5.55 -14.98 5.82
CA GLY A 550 -6.00 -15.20 4.46
C GLY A 550 -5.48 -14.16 3.48
N GLU A 551 -5.56 -14.49 2.21
CA GLU A 551 -4.96 -13.71 1.13
C GLU A 551 -5.78 -13.80 -0.15
N ALA A 552 -6.08 -12.64 -0.74
CA ALA A 552 -6.62 -12.60 -2.10
C ALA A 552 -5.51 -12.51 -3.14
N CYS A 553 -5.73 -13.14 -4.28
CA CYS A 553 -4.79 -13.20 -5.38
C CYS A 553 -5.34 -12.48 -6.60
N LEU A 554 -4.54 -11.60 -7.20
CA LEU A 554 -4.83 -11.06 -8.53
C LEU A 554 -3.79 -11.57 -9.51
N TRP A 555 -4.14 -12.61 -10.24
CA TRP A 555 -3.44 -13.05 -11.44
C TRP A 555 -3.71 -12.11 -12.61
N THR A 556 -2.71 -11.85 -13.45
CA THR A 556 -2.79 -10.76 -14.43
C THR A 556 -2.72 -11.19 -15.89
N GLU A 557 -3.03 -12.44 -16.24
CA GLU A 557 -3.07 -12.92 -17.64
C GLU A 557 -3.90 -12.01 -18.54
N THR A 558 -5.06 -11.56 -18.06
CA THR A 558 -5.98 -10.67 -18.80
C THR A 558 -6.15 -9.30 -18.16
N VAL A 559 -5.30 -8.96 -17.19
CA VAL A 559 -5.44 -7.76 -16.35
C VAL A 559 -4.19 -6.89 -16.47
N PRO A 560 -4.03 -6.12 -17.55
CA PRO A 560 -2.99 -5.09 -17.59
C PRO A 560 -3.21 -4.06 -16.47
N GLN A 561 -2.16 -3.32 -16.08
CA GLN A 561 -2.19 -2.34 -14.97
C GLN A 561 -3.44 -1.45 -14.96
N ALA A 562 -3.90 -0.99 -16.13
CA ALA A 562 -5.06 -0.11 -16.26
C ALA A 562 -6.38 -0.71 -15.74
N LEU A 563 -6.48 -2.04 -15.66
CA LEU A 563 -7.64 -2.78 -15.17
C LEU A 563 -7.47 -3.30 -13.74
N VAL A 564 -6.26 -3.25 -13.16
CA VAL A 564 -5.97 -3.83 -11.84
C VAL A 564 -6.93 -3.31 -10.78
N SER A 565 -7.13 -1.98 -10.68
CA SER A 565 -8.04 -1.42 -9.67
C SER A 565 -9.48 -1.91 -9.86
N GLN A 566 -9.95 -2.02 -11.10
CA GLN A 566 -11.30 -2.46 -11.42
C GLN A 566 -11.51 -3.94 -11.12
N ARG A 567 -10.43 -4.74 -11.10
CA ARG A 567 -10.52 -6.16 -10.74
C ARG A 567 -10.57 -6.38 -9.24
N VAL A 568 -9.81 -5.59 -8.48
CA VAL A 568 -9.76 -5.75 -7.02
C VAL A 568 -10.90 -5.03 -6.31
N PHE A 569 -11.44 -3.94 -6.84
CA PHE A 569 -12.52 -3.18 -6.19
C PHE A 569 -13.90 -3.51 -6.76
N PRO A 570 -14.90 -3.78 -5.90
CA PRO A 570 -14.91 -3.53 -4.44
C PRO A 570 -14.42 -4.68 -3.54
N ARG A 571 -14.02 -5.83 -4.10
CA ARG A 571 -13.73 -7.07 -3.32
C ARG A 571 -12.59 -6.96 -2.33
N MET A 572 -11.58 -6.12 -2.56
CA MET A 572 -10.50 -5.86 -1.60
C MET A 572 -11.00 -5.17 -0.31
N CYS A 573 -12.10 -4.41 -0.39
CA CYS A 573 -12.75 -3.85 0.80
C CYS A 573 -13.39 -4.97 1.64
N ALA A 574 -14.00 -5.96 1.00
CA ALA A 574 -14.56 -7.12 1.70
C ALA A 574 -13.45 -7.99 2.30
N LEU A 575 -12.35 -8.24 1.57
CA LEU A 575 -11.16 -8.91 2.07
C LEU A 575 -10.63 -8.27 3.35
N ALA A 576 -10.46 -6.94 3.32
CA ALA A 576 -10.00 -6.20 4.49
C ALA A 576 -10.92 -6.39 5.69
N GLU A 577 -12.24 -6.32 5.47
CA GLU A 577 -13.23 -6.50 6.53
C GLU A 577 -13.18 -7.89 7.15
N ILE A 578 -13.19 -8.96 6.35
CA ILE A 578 -13.18 -10.34 6.85
C ILE A 578 -11.84 -10.73 7.50
N ALA A 579 -10.75 -10.05 7.12
CA ALA A 579 -9.42 -10.28 7.66
C ALA A 579 -9.16 -9.55 8.99
N TRP A 580 -9.82 -8.41 9.20
CA TRP A 580 -9.61 -7.56 10.38
C TRP A 580 -10.71 -7.71 11.43
N SER A 581 -11.98 -7.67 11.01
CA SER A 581 -13.11 -7.50 11.92
C SER A 581 -13.50 -8.82 12.60
N PRO A 582 -14.11 -8.78 13.80
CA PRO A 582 -14.67 -9.97 14.43
C PRO A 582 -15.67 -10.69 13.53
N ALA A 583 -15.76 -12.02 13.64
CA ALA A 583 -16.65 -12.81 12.77
C ALA A 583 -18.13 -12.44 12.98
N GLU A 584 -18.48 -12.16 14.23
CA GLU A 584 -19.81 -11.80 14.70
C GLU A 584 -20.26 -10.40 14.27
N SER A 585 -19.36 -9.54 13.79
CA SER A 585 -19.69 -8.20 13.31
C SER A 585 -20.03 -8.16 11.82
N LYS A 586 -20.06 -9.32 11.13
CA LYS A 586 -20.42 -9.40 9.72
C LYS A 586 -21.88 -9.01 9.50
N ASP A 587 -22.09 -7.96 8.73
CA ASP A 587 -23.39 -7.50 8.25
C ASP A 587 -23.19 -6.94 6.84
N PHE A 588 -23.67 -7.67 5.84
CA PHE A 588 -23.46 -7.29 4.44
C PHE A 588 -24.19 -5.99 4.07
N THR A 589 -25.36 -5.73 4.65
CA THR A 589 -26.12 -4.51 4.38
C THR A 589 -25.42 -3.29 4.97
N ASP A 590 -24.93 -3.38 6.20
CA ASP A 590 -24.11 -2.31 6.79
C ASP A 590 -22.78 -2.13 6.04
N PHE A 591 -22.13 -3.23 5.64
CA PHE A 591 -20.92 -3.18 4.82
C PHE A 591 -21.15 -2.41 3.51
N GLN A 592 -22.22 -2.69 2.76
CA GLN A 592 -22.56 -1.96 1.53
C GLN A 592 -22.76 -0.46 1.79
N ARG A 593 -23.42 -0.09 2.89
CA ARG A 593 -23.60 1.32 3.29
C ARG A 593 -22.25 2.01 3.54
N ARG A 594 -21.33 1.35 4.25
CA ARG A 594 -19.98 1.90 4.53
C ARG A 594 -19.11 1.93 3.27
N LEU A 595 -19.28 0.94 2.39
CA LEU A 595 -18.55 0.80 1.13
C LEU A 595 -18.79 1.99 0.21
N GLU A 596 -20.00 2.56 0.16
CA GLU A 596 -20.25 3.76 -0.64
C GLU A 596 -19.35 4.95 -0.23
N VAL A 597 -19.10 5.13 1.07
CA VAL A 597 -18.21 6.18 1.55
C VAL A 597 -16.76 5.88 1.22
N LEU A 598 -16.32 4.63 1.43
CA LEU A 598 -14.96 4.24 1.07
C LEU A 598 -14.73 4.30 -0.45
N ARG A 599 -15.71 3.93 -1.27
CA ARG A 599 -15.65 4.04 -2.74
C ARG A 599 -15.37 5.47 -3.17
N MET A 600 -16.13 6.45 -2.67
CA MET A 600 -15.90 7.86 -2.98
C MET A 600 -14.47 8.31 -2.60
N ARG A 601 -13.95 7.83 -1.47
CA ARG A 601 -12.58 8.11 -1.04
C ARG A 601 -11.53 7.49 -1.96
N LEU A 602 -11.72 6.24 -2.34
CA LEU A 602 -10.80 5.50 -3.20
C LEU A 602 -10.80 6.04 -4.64
N GLU A 603 -11.95 6.47 -5.18
CA GLU A 603 -12.05 7.15 -6.47
C GLU A 603 -11.27 8.47 -6.48
N LYS A 604 -11.34 9.24 -5.39
CA LYS A 604 -10.53 10.44 -5.18
C LYS A 604 -9.03 10.17 -5.15
N LEU A 605 -8.63 8.97 -4.72
CA LEU A 605 -7.24 8.49 -4.73
C LEU A 605 -6.85 7.83 -6.06
N GLY A 606 -7.70 7.94 -7.09
CA GLY A 606 -7.42 7.46 -8.44
C GLY A 606 -7.77 6.00 -8.70
N MET A 607 -8.43 5.31 -7.75
CA MET A 607 -8.88 3.93 -7.95
C MET A 607 -10.17 3.89 -8.75
N LYS A 608 -10.22 3.03 -9.77
CA LYS A 608 -11.45 2.76 -10.53
C LYS A 608 -12.08 1.49 -10.00
N PHE A 609 -13.37 1.53 -9.71
CA PHE A 609 -14.17 0.38 -9.32
C PHE A 609 -14.67 -0.35 -10.57
N ASN A 610 -14.97 -1.64 -10.43
CA ASN A 610 -15.73 -2.34 -11.43
C ASN A 610 -17.11 -1.68 -11.53
N GLN A 611 -17.41 -1.08 -12.68
CA GLN A 611 -18.78 -0.69 -13.00
C GLN A 611 -19.41 -1.86 -13.75
N PRO A 612 -20.65 -2.24 -13.43
CA PRO A 612 -21.38 -3.16 -14.30
C PRO A 612 -21.33 -2.57 -15.72
N PRO A 613 -21.11 -3.39 -16.76
CA PRO A 613 -21.20 -2.89 -18.13
C PRO A 613 -22.52 -2.14 -18.27
N ALA A 614 -22.47 -0.93 -18.85
CA ALA A 614 -23.69 -0.21 -19.18
C ALA A 614 -24.57 -1.18 -19.96
N SER A 615 -25.80 -1.39 -19.49
CA SER A 615 -26.76 -2.24 -20.18
C SER A 615 -26.90 -1.74 -21.62
N GLU A 616 -26.42 -2.53 -22.58
CA GLU A 616 -26.69 -2.30 -24.01
C GLU A 616 -28.15 -2.56 -24.35
#